data_AF-A0A1Q9NLJ7-F1
#
_entry.id   AF-A0A1Q9NLJ7-F1
#
_cell.length_a   1.000
_cell.length_b   1.000
_cell.length_c   1.000
_cell.angle_alpha   90.00
_cell.angle_beta   90.00
_cell.angle_gamma   90.00
#
_symmetry.space_group_name_H-M   'P 1'
#
loop_
_entity.id
_entity.type
_entity.pdbx_description
1 polymer ?
#
loop_
_entity_poly.entity_id
_entity_poly.type
_entity_poly.pdbx_seq_one_letter_code
_entity_poly.pdbx_strand_id
1 'polypeptide(L)'
;MESFDVIVVGAGPAGTNTATKTAESGLKTIVFEEHQEVGVPVQCGEGISQQLLEYHNIDYKNNDFVDVQFSNQKFYFGGIENGNLEHAKISNAWRKFCTFSG
;
A
#
# COMPACT_ATOMS: atom_id res chain seq x y z
N MET A 1 -18.20 6.63 32.06
CA MET A 1 -16.94 6.64 31.30
C MET A 1 -16.78 5.25 30.72
N GLU A 2 -16.67 5.13 29.41
CA GLU A 2 -16.38 3.83 28.79
C GLU A 2 -14.87 3.57 28.80
N SER A 3 -14.49 2.34 29.16
CA SER A 3 -13.10 1.86 29.05
C SER A 3 -12.89 1.15 27.71
N PHE A 4 -11.67 1.25 27.17
CA PHE A 4 -11.19 0.53 26.00
C PHE A 4 -9.80 -0.04 26.33
N ASP A 5 -9.48 -1.22 25.79
CA ASP A 5 -8.16 -1.83 25.96
C ASP A 5 -7.15 -1.25 24.96
N VAL A 6 -7.64 -0.88 23.78
CA VAL A 6 -6.84 -0.32 22.68
C VAL A 6 -7.54 0.90 22.10
N ILE A 7 -6.78 1.99 21.95
CA ILE A 7 -7.20 3.19 21.23
C ILE A 7 -6.28 3.34 20.03
N VAL A 8 -6.86 3.32 18.83
CA VAL A 8 -6.16 3.59 17.57
C VAL A 8 -6.50 5.00 17.10
N VAL A 9 -5.49 5.77 16.73
CA VAL A 9 -5.65 7.13 16.19
C VAL A 9 -5.16 7.12 14.74
N GLY A 10 -6.07 7.45 13.82
CA GLY A 10 -5.93 7.36 12.37
C GLY A 10 -6.57 6.10 11.80
N ALA A 11 -7.50 6.26 10.85
CA ALA A 11 -8.18 5.18 10.14
C ALA A 11 -7.59 4.92 8.74
N GLY A 12 -6.30 5.19 8.55
CA GLY A 12 -5.55 4.75 7.36
C GLY A 12 -5.28 3.23 7.37
N PRO A 13 -4.63 2.70 6.32
CA PRO A 13 -4.40 1.25 6.17
C PRO A 13 -3.70 0.59 7.36
N ALA A 14 -2.74 1.29 7.98
CA ALA A 14 -2.07 0.80 9.18
C ALA A 14 -3.01 0.75 10.39
N GLY A 15 -3.77 1.83 10.63
CA GLY A 15 -4.65 1.96 11.77
C GLY A 15 -5.84 0.99 11.71
N THR A 16 -6.49 0.87 10.55
CA THR A 16 -7.59 -0.10 10.38
C THR A 16 -7.09 -1.53 10.50
N ASN A 17 -5.91 -1.87 9.96
CA ASN A 17 -5.34 -3.20 10.14
C ASN A 17 -5.00 -3.48 11.62
N THR A 18 -4.43 -2.51 12.35
CA THR A 18 -4.21 -2.65 13.80
C THR A 18 -5.53 -2.87 14.53
N ALA A 19 -6.55 -2.05 14.24
CA ALA A 19 -7.84 -2.13 14.89
C ALA A 19 -8.54 -3.47 14.64
N THR A 20 -8.50 -3.96 13.40
CA THR A 20 -9.00 -5.29 13.03
C THR A 20 -8.30 -6.37 13.82
N LYS A 21 -6.96 -6.37 13.89
CA LYS A 21 -6.21 -7.42 14.59
C LYS A 21 -6.42 -7.42 16.10
N THR A 22 -6.52 -6.25 16.72
CA THR A 22 -6.80 -6.17 18.16
C THR A 22 -8.23 -6.57 18.49
N ALA A 23 -9.20 -6.18 17.65
CA ALA A 23 -10.59 -6.62 17.79
C ALA A 23 -10.75 -8.15 17.58
N GLU A 24 -10.10 -8.73 16.57
CA GLU A 24 -10.04 -10.18 16.34
C GLU A 24 -9.43 -10.94 17.54
N SER A 25 -8.54 -10.29 18.28
CA SER A 25 -7.92 -10.83 19.51
C SER A 25 -8.82 -10.69 20.75
N GLY A 26 -10.04 -10.17 20.61
CA GLY A 26 -11.01 -10.02 21.70
C GLY A 26 -10.85 -8.76 22.55
N LEU A 27 -9.99 -7.81 22.14
CA LEU A 27 -9.76 -6.57 22.87
C LEU A 27 -10.82 -5.52 22.51
N LYS A 28 -11.34 -4.79 23.51
CA LYS A 28 -12.25 -3.68 23.27
C LYS A 28 -11.49 -2.51 22.65
N THR A 29 -11.60 -2.41 21.32
CA THR A 29 -10.83 -1.47 20.48
C THR A 29 -11.72 -0.34 19.99
N ILE A 30 -11.21 0.89 19.98
CA ILE A 30 -11.83 2.06 19.34
C ILE A 30 -10.85 2.73 18.37
N VAL A 31 -11.38 3.29 17.28
CA VAL A 31 -10.62 4.03 16.27
C VAL A 31 -11.12 5.47 16.22
N PHE A 32 -10.19 6.43 16.15
CA PHE A 32 -10.48 7.84 15.91
C PHE A 32 -9.89 8.24 14.55
N GLU A 33 -10.68 8.98 13.76
CA GLU A 33 -10.27 9.57 12.49
C GLU A 33 -10.62 11.06 12.54
N GLU A 34 -9.70 11.92 12.08
CA GLU A 34 -9.91 13.37 12.08
C GLU A 34 -10.81 13.80 10.91
N HIS A 35 -10.78 13.06 9.81
CA HIS A 35 -11.61 13.32 8.65
C HIS A 35 -13.04 12.83 8.85
N GLN A 36 -13.99 13.56 8.23
CA GLN A 36 -15.40 13.20 8.27
C GLN A 36 -15.67 11.85 7.59
N GLU A 37 -14.86 11.50 6.59
CA GLU A 37 -14.95 10.26 5.83
C GLU A 37 -13.58 9.61 5.78
N VAL A 38 -13.52 8.32 6.13
CA VAL A 38 -12.28 7.55 6.16
C VAL A 38 -11.74 7.41 4.73
N GLY A 39 -10.47 7.73 4.54
CA GLY A 39 -9.81 7.63 3.23
C GLY A 39 -10.01 8.85 2.32
N VAL A 40 -10.73 9.89 2.77
CA VAL A 40 -10.97 11.12 2.00
C VAL A 40 -10.37 12.33 2.72
N PRO A 41 -9.58 13.19 2.03
CA PRO A 41 -9.19 13.10 0.61
C PRO A 41 -8.10 12.05 0.35
N VAL A 42 -8.09 11.48 -0.85
CA VAL A 42 -7.02 10.57 -1.28
C VAL A 42 -5.72 11.34 -1.46
N GLN A 43 -4.69 10.94 -0.70
CA GLN A 43 -3.33 11.48 -0.78
C GLN A 43 -2.33 10.34 -0.96
N CYS A 44 -2.61 9.45 -1.91
CA CYS A 44 -1.81 8.27 -2.22
C CYS A 44 -1.72 8.09 -3.74
N GLY A 45 -0.70 7.37 -4.21
CA GLY A 45 -0.62 6.91 -5.59
C GLY A 45 -1.34 5.58 -5.85
N GLU A 46 -1.98 5.02 -4.81
CA GLU A 46 -2.90 3.87 -4.85
C GLU A 46 -2.32 2.54 -5.37
N GLY A 47 -1.00 2.49 -5.61
CA GLY A 47 -0.29 1.28 -5.97
C GLY A 47 -0.08 0.35 -4.77
N ILE A 48 -0.71 -0.82 -4.78
CA ILE A 48 -0.58 -1.87 -3.77
C ILE A 48 -0.29 -3.23 -4.42
N SER A 49 0.44 -4.11 -3.74
CA SER A 49 0.71 -5.46 -4.22
C SER A 49 -0.44 -6.41 -3.94
N GLN A 50 -0.72 -7.34 -4.85
CA GLN A 50 -1.72 -8.39 -4.63
C GLN A 50 -1.36 -9.27 -3.42
N GLN A 51 -0.08 -9.56 -3.24
CA GLN A 51 0.40 -10.36 -2.11
C GLN A 51 0.01 -9.77 -0.76
N LEU A 52 -0.05 -8.43 -0.64
CA LEU A 52 -0.46 -7.78 0.59
C LEU A 52 -1.96 -7.99 0.87
N LEU A 53 -2.80 -7.87 -0.16
CA LEU A 53 -4.24 -8.10 -0.05
C LEU A 53 -4.53 -9.57 0.31
N GLU A 54 -3.82 -10.52 -0.31
CA GLU A 54 -3.91 -11.94 0.01
C GLU A 54 -3.48 -12.24 1.45
N TYR A 55 -2.36 -11.66 1.90
CA TYR A 55 -1.87 -11.82 3.26
C TYR A 55 -2.89 -11.34 4.32
N HIS A 56 -3.61 -10.25 4.02
CA HIS A 56 -4.65 -9.71 4.90
C HIS A 56 -6.04 -10.32 4.66
N ASN A 57 -6.18 -11.33 3.78
CA ASN A 57 -7.46 -11.93 3.39
C ASN A 57 -8.51 -10.92 2.87
N ILE A 58 -8.06 -9.91 2.14
CA ILE A 58 -8.93 -8.91 1.51
C ILE A 58 -9.32 -9.40 0.11
N ASP A 59 -10.62 -9.56 -0.15
CA ASP A 59 -11.11 -9.94 -1.49
C ASP A 59 -10.93 -8.79 -2.48
N TYR A 60 -9.85 -8.89 -3.25
CA TYR A 60 -9.54 -7.92 -4.29
C TYR A 60 -10.10 -8.29 -5.69
N LYS A 61 -10.75 -9.46 -5.84
CA LYS A 61 -11.25 -9.95 -7.14
C LYS A 61 -12.72 -9.60 -7.37
N ASN A 62 -13.51 -9.47 -6.31
CA ASN A 62 -14.94 -9.15 -6.39
C ASN A 62 -15.27 -7.88 -5.59
N ASN A 63 -14.70 -6.74 -5.97
CA ASN A 63 -14.95 -5.45 -5.33
C ASN A 63 -14.95 -4.30 -6.35
N ASP A 64 -15.18 -3.10 -5.84
CA ASP A 64 -15.21 -1.82 -6.54
C ASP A 64 -14.03 -0.88 -6.22
N PHE A 65 -13.10 -1.27 -5.34
CA PHE A 65 -11.96 -0.44 -4.94
C PHE A 65 -10.70 -0.65 -5.82
N VAL A 66 -10.67 -1.70 -6.65
CA VAL A 66 -9.58 -1.95 -7.61
C VAL A 66 -9.94 -1.36 -8.97
N ASP A 67 -9.44 -0.18 -9.27
CA ASP A 67 -9.67 0.47 -10.57
C ASP A 67 -8.86 -0.17 -11.70
N VAL A 68 -7.57 -0.47 -11.46
CA VAL A 68 -6.65 -0.97 -12.47
C VAL A 68 -5.72 -2.03 -11.89
N GLN A 69 -5.62 -3.17 -12.59
CA GLN A 69 -4.63 -4.20 -12.32
C GLN A 69 -3.52 -4.15 -13.38
N PHE A 70 -2.26 -4.04 -12.96
CA PHE A 70 -1.10 -4.11 -13.84
C PHE A 70 -0.17 -5.24 -13.43
N SER A 71 0.41 -5.91 -14.42
CA SER A 71 1.30 -7.06 -14.21
C SER A 71 2.77 -6.69 -14.03
N ASN A 72 3.15 -5.45 -14.37
CA ASN A 72 4.55 -5.03 -14.42
C ASN A 72 4.71 -3.56 -14.05
N GLN A 73 5.84 -3.21 -13.45
CA GLN A 73 6.28 -1.83 -13.21
C GLN A 73 7.60 -1.57 -13.94
N LYS A 74 7.70 -0.43 -14.65
CA LYS A 74 8.92 -0.01 -15.34
C LYS A 74 9.64 1.03 -14.50
N PHE A 75 10.91 0.80 -14.24
CA PHE A 75 11.79 1.76 -13.58
C PHE A 75 12.65 2.46 -14.63
N TYR A 76 12.66 3.79 -14.59
CA TYR A 76 13.47 4.63 -15.46
C TYR A 76 14.54 5.28 -14.61
N PHE A 77 15.80 5.13 -14.98
CA PHE A 77 16.93 5.75 -14.31
C PHE A 77 17.48 6.86 -15.21
N GLY A 78 17.60 8.06 -14.66
CA GLY A 78 18.33 9.14 -15.32
C GLY A 78 19.81 8.82 -15.30
N GLY A 79 20.44 8.79 -16.47
CA GLY A 79 21.89 8.79 -16.62
C GLY A 79 22.37 10.18 -17.01
N ILE A 80 23.63 10.47 -16.70
CA ILE A 80 24.34 11.59 -17.31
C ILE A 80 25.34 10.99 -18.28
N GLU A 81 25.12 11.20 -19.59
CA GLU A 81 26.08 10.84 -20.63
C GLU A 81 26.54 12.13 -21.32
N ASN A 82 27.85 12.38 -21.34
CA ASN A 82 28.44 13.61 -21.90
C ASN A 82 27.86 14.93 -21.34
N GLY A 83 27.44 14.96 -20.07
CA GLY A 83 26.93 16.17 -19.41
C GLY A 83 25.44 16.47 -19.66
N ASN A 84 24.72 15.63 -20.38
CA ASN A 84 23.27 15.75 -20.60
C ASN A 84 22.50 14.66 -19.85
N LEU A 85 21.29 14.99 -19.39
CA LEU A 85 20.34 14.01 -18.87
C LEU A 85 19.84 13.12 -20.01
N GLU A 86 20.26 11.86 -20.02
CA GLU A 86 19.85 10.83 -20.96
C GLU A 86 19.15 9.70 -20.20
N HIS A 87 18.20 9.00 -20.82
CA HIS A 87 17.63 7.80 -20.22
C HIS A 87 18.68 6.68 -20.28
N ALA A 88 19.36 6.40 -19.17
CA ALA A 88 20.34 5.32 -19.11
C ALA A 88 19.65 4.00 -19.46
N LYS A 89 20.08 3.37 -20.56
CA LYS A 89 19.71 1.98 -20.85
C LYS A 89 20.33 1.11 -19.78
N ILE A 90 19.51 0.72 -18.81
CA ILE A 90 19.85 -0.25 -17.78
C ILE A 90 20.42 -1.48 -18.49
N SER A 91 21.69 -1.80 -18.26
CA SER A 91 22.30 -2.98 -18.87
C SER A 91 21.55 -4.24 -18.44
N ASN A 92 21.55 -5.28 -19.29
CA ASN A 92 20.81 -6.52 -19.04
C ASN A 92 21.09 -7.16 -17.66
N ALA A 93 22.23 -6.84 -17.04
CA ALA A 93 22.60 -7.29 -15.70
C ALA A 93 21.66 -6.75 -14.59
N TRP A 94 21.21 -5.50 -14.69
CA TRP A 94 20.33 -4.86 -13.71
C TRP A 94 18.85 -5.18 -13.94
N ARG A 95 18.49 -5.61 -15.16
CA ARG A 95 17.13 -6.09 -15.47
C ARG A 95 16.74 -7.27 -14.57
N LYS A 96 17.69 -8.17 -14.28
CA LYS A 96 17.54 -9.29 -13.32
C LYS A 96 17.29 -8.85 -11.87
N PHE A 97 17.67 -7.63 -11.50
CA PHE A 97 17.51 -7.13 -10.13
C PHE A 97 16.14 -6.45 -9.93
N CYS A 98 15.59 -5.80 -10.96
CA CYS A 98 14.28 -5.15 -10.91
C CYS A 98 13.12 -6.06 -11.31
N THR A 99 13.35 -7.15 -12.03
CA THR A 99 12.36 -8.24 -12.16
C THR A 99 12.58 -9.22 -11.01
N PHE A 100 11.87 -9.04 -9.90
CA PHE A 100 11.59 -10.14 -8.98
C PHE A 100 10.66 -11.13 -9.70
N SER A 101 11.22 -11.88 -10.65
CA SER A 101 10.63 -13.09 -11.18
C SER A 101 11.40 -14.24 -10.54
N GLY A 102 10.73 -14.92 -9.61
CA GLY A 102 11.08 -16.29 -9.25
C GLY A 102 10.93 -17.23 -10.44
#